data_AF-A0A7X6CBR2-F1
#
_entry.id   AF-A0A7X6CBR2-F1
#
_cell.length_a   1.000
_cell.length_b   1.000
_cell.length_c   1.000
_cell.angle_alpha   90.00
_cell.angle_beta   90.00
_cell.angle_gamma   90.00
#
_symmetry.space_group_name_H-M   'P 1'
#
loop_
_entity.id
_entity.type
_entity.pdbx_description
1 polymer ?
#
loop_
_entity_poly.entity_id
_entity_poly.type
_entity_poly.pdbx_seq_one_letter_code
_entity_poly.pdbx_strand_id
1 'polypeptide(L)'
;MINQTNFCDRLLTAIENNQSLLYLVLEPELENLPAALSITGESSQTFVNDLLAKVKFAIDQTADLICACKLTLGFYQSLGIPGLELLQQILTIIPPHIPIILDAKHCDLNTSTIFAKTIFEDWQVDAVTLSPYAGFDQVAPFLLYPGKTVFVLCATANPSAAALQEYPTPENPLYLQLVRVSQTWGTPEKLGLEVGVMPDMLARIRSSAPERLILVEGDIAAENDIAAENDFAQLLAAGLSKNGEDLLLPIPPCLLAESNPRPTIQKLRDNINEHRLRAIAGSPTCQLWLPDVCFLQPEPHRDLILQLYDIGCVVFGDHVQSSGAIFPYYIDLRKIISIPQIFHQIVSAYADILKELKFDRIAGIPYGSLPTATGLALRMERPMIFPRKEVKTYGAGKLIEGHFQAGETIVVVDDILISGKSVMEGAAKLKSAGLNVEDIVVLIDHEQGVKDKLQVNGYRAHSVLALSEIAQILYQANRIDTEQFQLLTAEH
;
A
#
# COMPACT_ATOMS: atom_id res chain seq x y z
N MET A 1 -1.65 20.09 -28.58
CA MET A 1 -1.10 20.14 -27.22
C MET A 1 -0.27 18.89 -27.04
N ILE A 2 1.05 19.02 -26.97
CA ILE A 2 1.95 17.89 -26.74
C ILE A 2 1.60 17.36 -25.34
N ASN A 3 1.23 16.08 -25.23
CA ASN A 3 1.05 15.41 -23.94
C ASN A 3 2.38 15.52 -23.17
N GLN A 4 2.49 16.49 -22.26
CA GLN A 4 3.60 16.51 -21.32
C GLN A 4 3.36 15.35 -20.35
N THR A 5 4.10 14.27 -20.57
CA THR A 5 4.11 13.10 -19.70
C THR A 5 4.66 13.51 -18.33
N ASN A 6 3.96 13.15 -17.25
CA ASN A 6 4.37 13.49 -15.88
C ASN A 6 5.67 12.74 -15.51
N PHE A 7 6.48 13.27 -14.58
CA PHE A 7 7.65 12.58 -14.01
C PHE A 7 7.33 11.13 -13.64
N CYS A 8 6.24 10.89 -12.91
CA CYS A 8 5.85 9.54 -12.51
C CYS A 8 5.62 8.61 -13.71
N ASP A 9 4.97 9.08 -14.77
CA ASP A 9 4.74 8.27 -15.98
C ASP A 9 6.07 7.92 -16.68
N ARG A 10 6.97 8.90 -16.77
CA ARG A 10 8.31 8.69 -17.37
C ARG A 10 9.15 7.75 -16.52
N LEU A 11 9.07 7.87 -15.20
CA LEU A 11 9.74 7.00 -14.25
C LEU A 11 9.22 5.57 -14.36
N LEU A 12 7.90 5.36 -14.32
CA LEU A 12 7.30 4.03 -14.50
C LEU A 12 7.67 3.42 -15.85
N THR A 13 7.63 4.21 -16.93
CA THR A 13 8.08 3.75 -18.26
C THR A 13 9.55 3.32 -18.24
N ALA A 14 10.43 4.04 -17.53
CA ALA A 14 11.84 3.69 -17.40
C ALA A 14 12.04 2.43 -16.52
N ILE A 15 11.29 2.31 -15.42
CA ILE A 15 11.28 1.12 -14.54
C ILE A 15 10.86 -0.13 -15.34
N GLU A 16 9.79 -0.03 -16.15
CA GLU A 16 9.30 -1.13 -16.98
C GLU A 16 10.27 -1.49 -18.09
N ASN A 17 10.79 -0.52 -18.84
CA ASN A 17 11.68 -0.79 -19.98
C ASN A 17 13.02 -1.36 -19.53
N ASN A 18 13.59 -0.81 -18.46
CA ASN A 18 14.93 -1.19 -17.99
C ASN A 18 14.90 -2.27 -16.90
N GLN A 19 13.69 -2.63 -16.43
CA GLN A 19 13.46 -3.53 -15.30
C GLN A 19 14.34 -3.13 -14.11
N SER A 20 14.26 -1.86 -13.68
CA SER A 20 15.20 -1.32 -12.71
C SER A 20 14.56 -0.33 -11.77
N LEU A 21 15.00 -0.37 -10.51
CA LEU A 21 14.75 0.67 -9.49
C LEU A 21 15.99 1.51 -9.21
N LEU A 22 17.08 1.26 -9.94
CA LEU A 22 18.35 1.94 -9.73
C LEU A 22 18.33 3.33 -10.36
N TYR A 23 18.91 4.32 -9.71
CA TYR A 23 19.21 5.60 -10.31
C TYR A 23 20.72 5.87 -10.29
N LEU A 24 21.20 6.57 -11.31
CA LEU A 24 22.61 6.94 -11.42
C LEU A 24 22.83 8.32 -10.82
N VAL A 25 23.76 8.45 -9.88
CA VAL A 25 24.24 9.75 -9.41
C VAL A 25 25.35 10.24 -10.34
N LEU A 26 25.24 11.48 -10.85
CA LEU A 26 26.16 12.06 -11.82
C LEU A 26 27.22 12.96 -11.20
N GLU A 27 27.69 12.61 -10.00
CA GLU A 27 28.77 13.32 -9.29
C GLU A 27 30.03 12.45 -9.22
N PRO A 28 31.11 12.78 -9.95
CA PRO A 28 32.36 12.03 -9.84
C PRO A 28 33.08 12.32 -8.51
N GLU A 29 33.64 11.29 -7.88
CA GLU A 29 34.33 11.37 -6.59
C GLU A 29 35.45 12.43 -6.56
N LEU A 30 35.44 13.23 -5.49
CA LEU A 30 36.34 14.36 -5.25
C LEU A 30 37.75 13.93 -4.79
N GLU A 31 37.95 12.68 -4.39
CA GLU A 31 39.21 12.20 -3.78
C GLU A 31 40.43 12.29 -4.72
N ASN A 32 40.19 12.45 -6.03
CA ASN A 32 41.24 12.64 -7.04
C ASN A 32 41.35 14.10 -7.54
N LEU A 33 40.79 15.07 -6.82
CA LEU A 33 40.98 16.48 -7.15
C LEU A 33 42.44 16.89 -6.93
N PRO A 34 43.09 17.55 -7.91
CA PRO A 34 44.41 18.13 -7.67
C PRO A 34 44.31 19.15 -6.53
N ALA A 35 45.15 19.03 -5.50
CA ALA A 35 45.17 19.88 -4.30
C ALA A 35 45.37 21.38 -4.57
N ALA A 36 45.57 21.78 -5.82
CA ALA A 36 45.78 23.16 -6.27
C ALA A 36 44.92 23.48 -7.50
N LEU A 37 43.59 23.50 -7.36
CA LEU A 37 42.73 24.20 -8.32
C LEU A 37 42.88 25.72 -8.13
N SER A 38 44.04 26.26 -8.53
CA SER A 38 44.12 27.66 -8.93
C SER A 38 43.49 27.75 -10.32
N ILE A 39 42.17 27.91 -10.34
CA ILE A 39 41.35 27.93 -11.56
C ILE A 39 41.64 29.23 -12.33
N THR A 40 42.66 29.21 -13.20
CA THR A 40 42.82 30.19 -14.26
C THR A 40 43.11 29.49 -15.60
N GLY A 41 42.34 29.85 -16.63
CA GLY A 41 42.59 29.47 -18.03
C GLY A 41 42.38 27.98 -18.39
N GLU A 42 43.22 27.48 -19.31
CA GLU A 42 43.08 26.18 -20.01
C GLU A 42 43.00 24.96 -19.08
N SER A 43 43.64 25.03 -17.89
CA SER A 43 43.62 23.94 -16.89
C SER A 43 42.22 23.61 -16.37
N SER A 44 41.34 24.62 -16.28
CA SER A 44 39.95 24.46 -15.86
C SER A 44 39.12 23.74 -16.93
N GLN A 45 39.38 24.01 -18.20
CA GLN A 45 38.61 23.44 -19.30
C GLN A 45 38.94 21.96 -19.49
N THR A 46 40.23 21.59 -19.40
CA THR A 46 40.64 20.17 -19.46
C THR A 46 40.00 19.38 -18.33
N PHE A 47 40.00 19.92 -17.11
CA PHE A 47 39.36 19.29 -15.95
C PHE A 47 37.85 19.07 -16.14
N VAL A 48 37.11 20.08 -16.60
CA VAL A 48 35.68 19.97 -16.90
C VAL A 48 35.41 18.91 -17.98
N ASN A 49 36.23 18.89 -19.04
CA ASN A 49 36.11 17.91 -20.11
C ASN A 49 36.36 16.48 -19.60
N ASP A 50 37.32 16.29 -18.70
CA ASP A 50 37.61 14.98 -18.10
C ASP A 50 36.45 14.51 -17.20
N LEU A 51 35.85 15.40 -16.41
CA LEU A 51 34.65 15.08 -15.62
C LEU A 51 33.46 14.74 -16.52
N LEU A 52 33.23 15.51 -17.58
CA LEU A 52 32.18 15.23 -18.55
C LEU A 52 32.39 13.87 -19.22
N ALA A 53 33.62 13.52 -19.58
CA ALA A 53 33.94 12.23 -20.18
C ALA A 53 33.65 11.06 -19.22
N LYS A 54 33.96 11.22 -17.92
CA LYS A 54 33.62 10.22 -16.88
C LYS A 54 32.12 10.07 -16.71
N VAL A 55 31.39 11.18 -16.63
CA VAL A 55 29.92 11.18 -16.52
C VAL A 55 29.28 10.52 -17.75
N LYS A 56 29.74 10.89 -18.95
CA LYS A 56 29.29 10.27 -20.19
C LYS A 56 29.56 8.77 -20.21
N PHE A 57 30.75 8.34 -19.79
CA PHE A 57 31.08 6.93 -19.68
C PHE A 57 30.11 6.19 -18.74
N ALA A 58 29.83 6.75 -17.56
CA ALA A 58 28.87 6.15 -16.63
C ALA A 58 27.47 6.01 -17.26
N ILE A 59 26.95 7.07 -17.89
CA ILE A 59 25.67 7.03 -18.62
C ILE A 59 25.69 5.96 -19.71
N ASP A 60 26.74 5.91 -20.54
CA ASP A 60 26.86 4.93 -21.63
C ASP A 60 26.89 3.48 -21.11
N GLN A 61 27.44 3.25 -19.91
CA GLN A 61 27.48 1.91 -19.30
C GLN A 61 26.15 1.48 -18.66
N THR A 62 25.32 2.42 -18.18
CA THR A 62 24.18 2.11 -17.30
C THR A 62 22.81 2.58 -17.80
N ALA A 63 22.71 3.29 -18.93
CA ALA A 63 21.45 3.87 -19.39
C ALA A 63 20.29 2.87 -19.50
N ASP A 64 20.56 1.61 -19.85
CA ASP A 64 19.59 0.51 -19.94
C ASP A 64 19.42 -0.28 -18.62
N LEU A 65 20.09 0.14 -17.55
CA LEU A 65 20.08 -0.48 -16.24
C LEU A 65 19.52 0.42 -15.14
N ILE A 66 19.11 1.66 -15.46
CA ILE A 66 18.63 2.67 -14.50
C ILE A 66 17.24 3.19 -14.85
N CYS A 67 16.52 3.70 -13.86
CA CYS A 67 15.21 4.35 -14.04
C CYS A 67 15.25 5.88 -13.95
N ALA A 68 16.34 6.47 -13.44
CA ALA A 68 16.51 7.91 -13.33
C ALA A 68 17.99 8.32 -13.22
N CYS A 69 18.29 9.60 -13.44
CA CYS A 69 19.56 10.23 -13.13
C CYS A 69 19.38 11.28 -12.02
N LYS A 70 20.28 11.32 -11.02
CA LYS A 70 20.31 12.32 -9.96
C LYS A 70 21.55 13.20 -10.09
N LEU A 71 21.39 14.52 -10.01
CA LEU A 71 22.47 15.50 -10.04
C LEU A 71 22.49 16.30 -8.73
N THR A 72 23.58 16.25 -7.99
CA THR A 72 23.74 17.02 -6.74
C THR A 72 24.18 18.44 -7.02
N LEU A 73 23.29 19.41 -6.85
CA LEU A 73 23.59 20.82 -7.17
C LEU A 73 24.79 21.36 -6.38
N GLY A 74 24.92 20.97 -5.11
CA GLY A 74 26.02 21.40 -4.23
C GLY A 74 27.40 21.01 -4.77
N PHE A 75 27.52 19.84 -5.42
CA PHE A 75 28.76 19.41 -6.07
C PHE A 75 29.19 20.40 -7.16
N TYR A 76 28.29 20.72 -8.10
CA TYR A 76 28.62 21.64 -9.20
C TYR A 76 28.84 23.07 -8.72
N GLN A 77 28.10 23.52 -7.70
CA GLN A 77 28.33 24.83 -7.08
C GLN A 77 29.73 24.94 -6.47
N SER A 78 30.24 23.86 -5.87
CA SER A 78 31.58 23.84 -5.28
C SER A 78 32.71 24.04 -6.29
N LEU A 79 32.46 23.71 -7.57
CA LEU A 79 33.39 23.91 -8.69
C LEU A 79 33.29 25.32 -9.32
N GLY A 80 32.40 26.18 -8.83
CA GLY A 80 32.20 27.54 -9.34
C GLY A 80 31.54 27.60 -10.72
N ILE A 81 31.86 28.64 -11.50
CA ILE A 81 31.29 28.85 -12.86
C ILE A 81 31.51 27.62 -13.77
N PRO A 82 32.73 27.03 -13.84
CA PRO A 82 32.94 25.84 -14.66
C PRO A 82 32.07 24.64 -14.26
N GLY A 83 31.72 24.53 -12.97
CA GLY A 83 30.81 23.50 -12.48
C GLY A 83 29.38 23.67 -12.96
N LEU A 84 28.86 24.91 -12.99
CA LEU A 84 27.53 25.20 -13.52
C LEU A 84 27.48 25.01 -15.05
N GLU A 85 28.57 25.32 -15.76
CA GLU A 85 28.70 25.00 -17.19
C GLU A 85 28.73 23.49 -17.43
N LEU A 86 29.45 22.74 -16.60
CA LEU A 86 29.45 21.27 -16.62
C LEU A 86 28.05 20.70 -16.38
N LEU A 87 27.32 21.23 -15.39
CA LEU A 87 25.93 20.82 -15.10
C LEU A 87 25.04 20.98 -16.34
N GLN A 88 25.12 22.13 -17.03
CA GLN A 88 24.36 22.36 -18.26
C GLN A 88 24.75 21.35 -19.35
N GLN A 89 26.04 21.07 -19.53
CA GLN A 89 26.50 20.08 -20.50
C GLN A 89 25.99 18.67 -20.16
N ILE A 90 25.99 18.28 -18.88
CA ILE A 90 25.49 16.97 -18.45
C ILE A 90 24.00 16.82 -18.75
N LEU A 91 23.19 17.84 -18.46
CA LEU A 91 21.75 17.83 -18.75
C LEU A 91 21.46 17.54 -20.23
N THR A 92 22.32 17.98 -21.15
CA THR A 92 22.15 17.74 -22.60
C THR A 92 22.50 16.33 -23.07
N ILE A 93 23.34 15.58 -22.33
CA ILE A 93 23.79 14.24 -22.72
C ILE A 93 22.97 13.12 -22.07
N ILE A 94 22.14 13.42 -21.07
CA ILE A 94 21.24 12.45 -20.46
C ILE A 94 20.19 12.01 -21.50
N PRO A 95 19.97 10.70 -21.71
CA PRO A 95 18.96 10.23 -22.65
C PRO A 95 17.57 10.77 -22.31
N PRO A 96 16.80 11.28 -23.30
CA PRO A 96 15.54 12.00 -23.04
C PRO A 96 14.43 11.14 -22.43
N HIS A 97 14.54 9.81 -22.50
CA HIS A 97 13.59 8.89 -21.87
C HIS A 97 13.87 8.68 -20.38
N ILE A 98 15.06 9.04 -19.88
CA ILE A 98 15.44 8.90 -18.47
C ILE A 98 15.06 10.19 -17.71
N PRO A 99 14.21 10.11 -16.66
CA PRO A 99 13.90 11.23 -15.80
C PRO A 99 15.13 11.80 -15.07
N ILE A 100 15.11 13.12 -14.86
CA ILE A 100 16.19 13.85 -14.18
C ILE A 100 15.71 14.36 -12.81
N ILE A 101 16.42 13.97 -11.75
CA ILE A 101 16.20 14.45 -10.39
C ILE A 101 17.35 15.40 -10.04
N LEU A 102 17.04 16.64 -9.69
CA LEU A 102 18.01 17.60 -9.17
C LEU A 102 18.02 17.53 -7.63
N ASP A 103 19.11 17.04 -7.07
CA ASP A 103 19.33 17.06 -5.63
C ASP A 103 19.84 18.46 -5.20
N ALA A 104 18.90 19.35 -4.89
CA ALA A 104 19.18 20.75 -4.56
C ALA A 104 19.11 21.02 -3.06
N LYS A 105 18.34 20.22 -2.29
CA LYS A 105 18.02 20.43 -0.87
C LYS A 105 17.65 21.88 -0.55
N HIS A 106 16.99 22.57 -1.51
CA HIS A 106 16.71 24.00 -1.43
C HIS A 106 15.70 24.31 -0.31
N CYS A 107 15.89 25.44 0.37
CA CYS A 107 15.10 25.87 1.53
C CYS A 107 15.23 27.40 1.71
N ASP A 108 14.48 28.17 0.92
CA ASP A 108 14.41 29.63 1.07
C ASP A 108 13.05 30.20 0.63
N LEU A 109 12.47 31.13 1.41
CA LEU A 109 11.17 31.73 1.09
C LEU A 109 11.22 32.70 -0.10
N ASN A 110 12.30 33.45 -0.25
CA ASN A 110 12.37 34.55 -1.22
C ASN A 110 12.74 34.06 -2.63
N THR A 111 13.56 33.02 -2.71
CA THR A 111 14.10 32.52 -3.99
C THR A 111 13.36 31.31 -4.54
N SER A 112 12.55 30.60 -3.75
CA SER A 112 11.90 29.34 -4.18
C SER A 112 11.12 29.47 -5.49
N THR A 113 10.36 30.54 -5.69
CA THR A 113 9.60 30.76 -6.94
C THR A 113 10.50 30.91 -8.16
N ILE A 114 11.59 31.68 -8.03
CA ILE A 114 12.55 31.90 -9.12
C ILE A 114 13.33 30.63 -9.38
N PHE A 115 13.74 29.94 -8.32
CA PHE A 115 14.50 28.71 -8.42
C PHE A 115 13.67 27.58 -9.06
N ALA A 116 12.41 27.39 -8.64
CA ALA A 116 11.49 26.43 -9.25
C ALA A 116 11.32 26.68 -10.76
N LYS A 117 11.17 27.96 -11.15
CA LYS A 117 11.13 28.35 -12.57
C LYS A 117 12.42 27.94 -13.29
N THR A 118 13.57 28.32 -12.76
CA THR A 118 14.86 28.03 -13.40
C THR A 118 15.07 26.53 -13.60
N ILE A 119 14.82 25.72 -12.58
CA ILE A 119 15.11 24.28 -12.70
C ILE A 119 14.09 23.56 -13.60
N PHE A 120 12.80 23.91 -13.52
CA PHE A 120 11.76 23.19 -14.27
C PHE A 120 11.52 23.72 -15.69
N GLU A 121 11.66 25.03 -15.92
CA GLU A 121 11.47 25.64 -17.25
C GLU A 121 12.78 25.75 -18.02
N ASP A 122 13.84 26.27 -17.40
CA ASP A 122 15.11 26.53 -18.10
C ASP A 122 15.96 25.27 -18.19
N TRP A 123 16.15 24.57 -17.08
CA TRP A 123 16.98 23.36 -17.02
C TRP A 123 16.20 22.07 -17.35
N GLN A 124 14.87 22.17 -17.39
CA GLN A 124 13.95 21.08 -17.73
C GLN A 124 14.13 19.81 -16.88
N VAL A 125 14.58 19.93 -15.63
CA VAL A 125 14.63 18.77 -14.71
C VAL A 125 13.22 18.31 -14.37
N ASP A 126 13.05 17.06 -13.98
CA ASP A 126 11.73 16.46 -13.76
C ASP A 126 11.32 16.40 -12.31
N ALA A 127 12.30 16.29 -11.41
CA ALA A 127 12.08 16.35 -9.99
C ALA A 127 13.19 17.11 -9.25
N VAL A 128 12.90 17.52 -8.02
CA VAL A 128 13.86 18.24 -7.15
C VAL A 128 13.78 17.77 -5.70
N THR A 129 14.91 17.71 -4.99
CA THR A 129 14.94 17.52 -3.53
C THR A 129 14.89 18.86 -2.79
N LEU A 130 14.15 18.93 -1.69
CA LEU A 130 13.99 20.12 -0.85
C LEU A 130 14.17 19.78 0.63
N SER A 131 14.72 20.72 1.40
CA SER A 131 14.75 20.60 2.85
C SER A 131 13.45 21.16 3.46
N PRO A 132 12.68 20.34 4.20
CA PRO A 132 11.31 20.69 4.59
C PRO A 132 11.22 21.42 5.94
N TYR A 133 12.36 21.70 6.60
CA TYR A 133 12.39 22.23 7.97
C TYR A 133 11.62 23.55 8.13
N ALA A 134 11.62 24.40 7.10
CA ALA A 134 10.92 25.68 7.10
C ALA A 134 9.42 25.57 6.77
N GLY A 135 8.91 24.37 6.51
CA GLY A 135 7.49 24.11 6.30
C GLY A 135 7.01 24.25 4.85
N PHE A 136 5.69 24.14 4.69
CA PHE A 136 5.02 24.03 3.39
C PHE A 136 5.26 25.24 2.47
N ASP A 137 5.34 26.45 3.01
CA ASP A 137 5.41 27.69 2.22
C ASP A 137 6.63 27.73 1.28
N GLN A 138 7.71 27.05 1.63
CA GLN A 138 8.90 26.93 0.76
C GLN A 138 8.80 25.80 -0.26
N VAL A 139 7.98 24.79 0.01
CA VAL A 139 7.75 23.65 -0.89
C VAL A 139 6.68 23.99 -1.93
N ALA A 140 5.67 24.78 -1.54
CA ALA A 140 4.52 25.12 -2.36
C ALA A 140 4.88 25.66 -3.77
N PRO A 141 5.89 26.55 -3.96
CA PRO A 141 6.24 27.04 -5.29
C PRO A 141 6.62 25.94 -6.28
N PHE A 142 7.28 24.88 -5.81
CA PHE A 142 7.69 23.75 -6.65
C PHE A 142 6.51 22.85 -7.02
N LEU A 143 5.55 22.67 -6.09
CA LEU A 143 4.36 21.84 -6.29
C LEU A 143 3.35 22.44 -7.29
N LEU A 144 3.48 23.73 -7.64
CA LEU A 144 2.64 24.38 -8.65
C LEU A 144 2.94 23.89 -10.07
N TYR A 145 4.10 23.30 -10.32
CA TYR A 145 4.51 22.86 -11.65
C TYR A 145 3.83 21.53 -12.02
N PRO A 146 2.99 21.49 -13.07
CA PRO A 146 2.35 20.25 -13.50
C PRO A 146 3.38 19.30 -14.11
N GLY A 147 3.23 18.00 -13.85
CA GLY A 147 4.12 16.98 -14.40
C GLY A 147 5.50 16.90 -13.73
N LYS A 148 5.73 17.65 -12.64
CA LYS A 148 6.98 17.67 -11.87
C LYS A 148 6.76 17.12 -10.47
N THR A 149 7.81 16.57 -9.87
CA THR A 149 7.76 15.94 -8.55
C THR A 149 8.78 16.56 -7.59
N VAL A 150 8.41 16.66 -6.33
CA VAL A 150 9.27 17.14 -5.24
C VAL A 150 9.59 15.97 -4.32
N PHE A 151 10.85 15.82 -3.94
CA PHE A 151 11.25 14.93 -2.85
C PHE A 151 11.57 15.77 -1.63
N VAL A 152 10.90 15.53 -0.50
CA VAL A 152 11.22 16.23 0.75
C VAL A 152 12.15 15.37 1.60
N LEU A 153 13.25 15.96 2.08
CA LEU A 153 14.19 15.27 2.95
C LEU A 153 13.55 14.97 4.30
N CYS A 154 13.17 13.72 4.53
CA CYS A 154 12.50 13.31 5.76
C CYS A 154 13.48 12.87 6.83
N ALA A 155 14.46 12.06 6.46
CA ALA A 155 15.36 11.42 7.40
C ALA A 155 16.71 11.13 6.73
N THR A 156 17.79 11.21 7.49
CA THR A 156 19.16 10.95 7.04
C THR A 156 19.85 9.93 7.95
N ALA A 157 20.76 9.12 7.40
CA ALA A 157 21.42 8.04 8.14
C ALA A 157 22.66 8.50 8.94
N ASN A 158 23.07 9.78 8.85
CA ASN A 158 24.26 10.24 9.55
C ASN A 158 24.06 10.25 11.08
N PRO A 159 25.00 9.72 11.88
CA PRO A 159 24.82 9.54 13.32
C PRO A 159 24.45 10.81 14.10
N SER A 160 24.98 11.96 13.70
CA SER A 160 24.72 13.25 14.35
C SER A 160 23.27 13.73 14.19
N ALA A 161 22.54 13.22 13.20
CA ALA A 161 21.16 13.63 12.98
C ALA A 161 20.17 12.96 13.94
N ALA A 162 20.54 11.87 14.62
CA ALA A 162 19.70 11.22 15.62
C ALA A 162 19.23 12.19 16.72
N ALA A 163 20.09 13.14 17.12
CA ALA A 163 19.76 14.14 18.14
C ALA A 163 18.58 15.06 17.75
N LEU A 164 18.36 15.27 16.44
CA LEU A 164 17.25 16.09 15.92
C LEU A 164 16.09 15.22 15.44
N GLN A 165 16.40 14.15 14.71
CA GLN A 165 15.39 13.30 14.08
C GLN A 165 14.60 12.49 15.11
N GLU A 166 15.21 12.04 16.21
CA GLU A 166 14.53 11.25 17.25
C GLU A 166 13.83 12.12 18.31
N TYR A 167 13.95 13.45 18.23
CA TYR A 167 13.27 14.36 19.13
C TYR A 167 11.75 14.42 18.83
N PRO A 168 10.86 14.53 19.84
CA PRO A 168 11.14 14.53 21.29
C PRO A 168 11.35 13.14 21.89
N THR A 169 10.87 12.09 21.24
CA THR A 169 10.88 10.70 21.75
C THR A 169 11.03 9.70 20.61
N PRO A 170 11.70 8.55 20.81
CA PRO A 170 11.83 7.52 19.79
C PRO A 170 10.49 7.01 19.23
N GLU A 171 9.40 7.03 20.00
CA GLU A 171 8.07 6.61 19.56
C GLU A 171 7.41 7.63 18.61
N ASN A 172 7.71 8.92 18.80
CA ASN A 172 7.20 10.04 18.00
C ASN A 172 8.34 10.96 17.55
N PRO A 173 9.22 10.48 16.67
CA PRO A 173 10.38 11.22 16.20
C PRO A 173 9.96 12.30 15.19
N LEU A 174 10.75 13.36 15.11
CA LEU A 174 10.55 14.50 14.21
C LEU A 174 10.41 14.06 12.75
N TYR A 175 11.21 13.09 12.31
CA TYR A 175 11.18 12.64 10.92
C TYR A 175 9.84 11.98 10.56
N LEU A 176 9.21 11.22 11.47
CA LEU A 176 7.87 10.66 11.22
C LEU A 176 6.79 11.72 11.27
N GLN A 177 6.92 12.71 12.15
CA GLN A 177 6.00 13.84 12.17
C GLN A 177 6.05 14.61 10.85
N LEU A 178 7.25 14.79 10.31
CA LEU A 178 7.48 15.40 9.01
C LEU A 178 6.86 14.59 7.87
N VAL A 179 6.99 13.27 7.86
CA VAL A 179 6.32 12.37 6.91
C VAL A 179 4.80 12.49 7.00
N ARG A 180 4.22 12.57 8.20
CA ARG A 180 2.77 12.73 8.38
C ARG A 180 2.27 14.07 7.85
N VAL A 181 3.00 15.16 8.15
CA VAL A 181 2.62 16.50 7.72
C VAL A 181 2.82 16.68 6.21
N SER A 182 3.90 16.17 5.63
CA SER A 182 4.20 16.32 4.19
C SER A 182 3.18 15.64 3.29
N GLN A 183 2.49 14.60 3.77
CA GLN A 183 1.40 13.96 3.04
C GLN A 183 0.25 14.92 2.71
N THR A 184 0.06 15.98 3.50
CA THR A 184 -0.96 17.01 3.26
C THR A 184 -0.54 18.08 2.24
N TRP A 185 0.74 18.13 1.87
CA TRP A 185 1.28 19.21 1.03
C TRP A 185 1.05 18.97 -0.46
N GLY A 186 1.01 17.71 -0.89
CA GLY A 186 0.84 17.35 -2.29
C GLY A 186 0.37 15.91 -2.48
N THR A 187 -0.19 15.62 -3.66
CA THR A 187 -0.58 14.27 -4.06
C THR A 187 0.64 13.34 -4.12
N PRO A 188 0.45 12.00 -4.07
CA PRO A 188 1.54 11.03 -4.18
C PRO A 188 2.42 11.22 -5.43
N GLU A 189 1.84 11.67 -6.54
CA GLU A 189 2.57 11.97 -7.78
C GLU A 189 3.45 13.22 -7.69
N LYS A 190 3.04 14.21 -6.90
CA LYS A 190 3.74 15.50 -6.80
C LYS A 190 4.77 15.55 -5.68
N LEU A 191 4.62 14.71 -4.66
CA LEU A 191 5.51 14.71 -3.50
C LEU A 191 5.90 13.29 -3.10
N GLY A 192 7.19 12.98 -3.26
CA GLY A 192 7.87 11.83 -2.70
C GLY A 192 8.72 12.20 -1.48
N LEU A 193 9.36 11.20 -0.89
CA LEU A 193 10.16 11.31 0.33
C LEU A 193 11.62 10.97 0.01
N GLU A 194 12.56 11.77 0.47
CA GLU A 194 13.98 11.44 0.45
C GLU A 194 14.40 10.93 1.83
N VAL A 195 15.05 9.77 1.87
CA VAL A 195 15.31 8.99 3.09
C VAL A 195 16.71 8.37 3.05
N GLY A 196 17.46 8.47 4.14
CA GLY A 196 18.74 7.77 4.32
C GLY A 196 18.63 6.25 4.49
N VAL A 197 19.75 5.56 4.30
CA VAL A 197 19.86 4.09 4.33
C VAL A 197 19.82 3.54 5.76
N MET A 198 18.63 3.32 6.31
CA MET A 198 18.42 2.52 7.53
C MET A 198 17.11 1.71 7.43
N PRO A 199 17.17 0.35 7.44
CA PRO A 199 15.97 -0.49 7.26
C PRO A 199 14.85 -0.19 8.27
N ASP A 200 15.16 -0.04 9.56
CA ASP A 200 14.14 0.25 10.59
C ASP A 200 13.44 1.59 10.35
N MET A 201 14.21 2.61 9.97
CA MET A 201 13.69 3.93 9.64
C MET A 201 12.81 3.87 8.38
N LEU A 202 13.28 3.19 7.33
CA LEU A 202 12.52 2.97 6.10
C LEU A 202 11.20 2.23 6.37
N ALA A 203 11.21 1.17 7.20
CA ALA A 203 10.01 0.43 7.56
C ALA A 203 8.97 1.32 8.27
N ARG A 204 9.44 2.17 9.21
CA ARG A 204 8.56 3.13 9.91
C ARG A 204 8.00 4.20 8.96
N ILE A 205 8.81 4.72 8.04
CA ILE A 205 8.38 5.70 7.03
C ILE A 205 7.38 5.07 6.06
N ARG A 206 7.69 3.88 5.53
CA ARG A 206 6.83 3.12 4.63
C ARG A 206 5.49 2.77 5.26
N SER A 207 5.48 2.41 6.55
CA SER A 207 4.24 2.21 7.31
C SER A 207 3.41 3.50 7.44
N SER A 208 4.06 4.64 7.68
CA SER A 208 3.37 5.93 7.81
C SER A 208 2.91 6.55 6.48
N ALA A 209 3.50 6.15 5.35
CA ALA A 209 3.25 6.72 4.02
C ALA A 209 3.36 5.63 2.93
N PRO A 210 2.41 4.67 2.90
CA PRO A 210 2.52 3.46 2.09
C PRO A 210 2.51 3.71 0.58
N GLU A 211 1.88 4.79 0.13
CA GLU A 211 1.70 5.13 -1.29
C GLU A 211 2.78 6.06 -1.86
N ARG A 212 3.70 6.55 -1.03
CA ARG A 212 4.68 7.56 -1.43
C ARG A 212 5.87 6.94 -2.16
N LEU A 213 6.34 7.61 -3.21
CA LEU A 213 7.62 7.31 -3.83
C LEU A 213 8.75 7.68 -2.85
N ILE A 214 9.66 6.75 -2.58
CA ILE A 214 10.82 6.97 -1.72
C ILE A 214 12.08 7.00 -2.57
N LEU A 215 12.83 8.10 -2.47
CA LEU A 215 14.18 8.23 -2.99
C LEU A 215 15.17 7.93 -1.86
N VAL A 216 15.87 6.81 -1.96
CA VAL A 216 16.90 6.46 -0.99
C VAL A 216 18.16 7.26 -1.28
N GLU A 217 18.67 8.01 -0.31
CA GLU A 217 19.92 8.75 -0.45
C GLU A 217 21.10 7.78 -0.34
N GLY A 218 21.96 7.74 -1.36
CA GLY A 218 23.22 7.00 -1.28
C GLY A 218 24.29 7.90 -0.70
N ASP A 219 24.75 7.61 0.53
CA ASP A 219 26.15 7.44 0.92
C ASP A 219 26.35 7.50 2.48
N ILE A 220 27.41 6.85 2.96
CA ILE A 220 28.19 7.04 4.22
C ILE A 220 27.61 6.69 5.61
N ALA A 221 27.36 5.41 5.85
CA ALA A 221 27.86 4.81 7.09
C ALA A 221 28.66 3.56 6.70
N ALA A 222 29.90 3.44 7.18
CA ALA A 222 30.76 2.27 6.96
C ALA A 222 30.16 0.93 7.45
N GLU A 223 28.93 0.97 7.99
CA GLU A 223 28.21 -0.13 8.61
C GLU A 223 26.97 -0.59 7.81
N ASN A 224 26.51 0.13 6.78
CA ASN A 224 25.29 -0.22 6.01
C ASN A 224 25.55 -0.21 4.49
N ASP A 225 26.42 -1.10 4.04
CA ASP A 225 26.79 -1.20 2.63
C ASP A 225 25.62 -1.81 1.81
N ILE A 226 25.07 -1.01 0.89
CA ILE A 226 24.07 -1.48 -0.10
C ILE A 226 24.65 -2.62 -0.95
N ALA A 227 25.99 -2.77 -1.02
CA ALA A 227 26.66 -3.87 -1.70
C ALA A 227 26.72 -5.17 -0.87
N ALA A 228 26.44 -5.15 0.44
CA ALA A 228 26.39 -6.35 1.26
C ALA A 228 25.01 -7.04 1.14
N GLU A 229 24.99 -8.27 0.60
CA GLU A 229 23.75 -8.99 0.24
C GLU A 229 22.72 -9.12 1.39
N ASN A 230 23.15 -9.21 2.66
CA ASN A 230 22.26 -9.39 3.80
C ASN A 230 21.54 -8.10 4.24
N ASP A 231 22.23 -6.96 4.26
CA ASP A 231 21.65 -5.67 4.67
C ASP A 231 20.74 -5.12 3.56
N PHE A 232 21.08 -5.44 2.31
CA PHE A 232 20.33 -5.09 1.12
C PHE A 232 18.92 -5.72 1.07
N ALA A 233 18.80 -7.01 1.40
CA ALA A 233 17.51 -7.70 1.42
C ALA A 233 16.55 -7.11 2.47
N GLN A 234 17.07 -6.70 3.63
CA GLN A 234 16.29 -6.05 4.69
C GLN A 234 15.83 -4.66 4.25
N LEU A 235 16.68 -3.91 3.56
CA LEU A 235 16.33 -2.60 3.00
C LEU A 235 15.18 -2.71 2.00
N LEU A 236 15.25 -3.67 1.07
CA LEU A 236 14.18 -3.92 0.10
C LEU A 236 12.88 -4.34 0.80
N ALA A 237 12.96 -5.22 1.80
CA ALA A 237 11.79 -5.66 2.57
C ALA A 237 11.14 -4.51 3.37
N ALA A 238 11.94 -3.58 3.90
CA ALA A 238 11.46 -2.43 4.65
C ALA A 238 10.91 -1.31 3.76
N GLY A 239 11.51 -1.11 2.58
CA GLY A 239 11.28 0.06 1.73
C GLY A 239 10.30 -0.15 0.58
N LEU A 240 10.15 -1.36 0.03
CA LEU A 240 9.23 -1.62 -1.10
C LEU A 240 7.77 -1.58 -0.66
N SER A 241 6.89 -0.95 -1.45
CA SER A 241 5.45 -1.16 -1.28
C SER A 241 5.01 -2.47 -1.94
N LYS A 242 3.69 -2.73 -1.83
CA LYS A 242 3.00 -3.82 -2.52
C LYS A 242 3.08 -3.74 -4.05
N ASN A 243 3.30 -2.54 -4.60
CA ASN A 243 3.45 -2.35 -6.05
C ASN A 243 4.89 -2.66 -6.51
N GLY A 244 5.88 -2.51 -5.61
CA GLY A 244 7.28 -2.82 -5.89
C GLY A 244 7.98 -1.87 -6.87
N GLU A 245 7.43 -0.68 -7.11
CA GLU A 245 7.90 0.29 -8.12
C GLU A 245 8.22 1.68 -7.53
N ASP A 246 8.17 1.79 -6.20
CA ASP A 246 8.09 3.06 -5.47
C ASP A 246 9.24 3.26 -4.48
N LEU A 247 10.35 2.56 -4.69
CA LEU A 247 11.61 2.70 -3.95
C LEU A 247 12.75 2.88 -4.96
N LEU A 248 13.34 4.06 -5.02
CA LEU A 248 14.45 4.38 -5.90
C LEU A 248 15.77 4.22 -5.16
N LEU A 249 16.69 3.44 -5.72
CA LEU A 249 17.95 3.07 -5.08
C LEU A 249 19.15 3.64 -5.85
N PRO A 250 20.14 4.22 -5.19
CA PRO A 250 21.35 4.69 -5.85
C PRO A 250 22.18 3.50 -6.33
N ILE A 251 22.89 3.65 -7.45
CA ILE A 251 24.03 2.78 -7.75
C ILE A 251 25.14 3.11 -6.75
N PRO A 252 25.68 2.13 -5.98
CA PRO A 252 26.78 2.37 -5.07
C PRO A 252 28.02 2.90 -5.82
N PRO A 253 28.69 3.96 -5.33
CA PRO A 253 29.86 4.56 -6.00
C PRO A 253 30.98 3.55 -6.27
N CYS A 254 31.20 2.61 -5.35
CA CYS A 254 32.20 1.55 -5.48
C CYS A 254 32.02 0.69 -6.74
N LEU A 255 30.79 0.46 -7.19
CA LEU A 255 30.51 -0.32 -8.41
C LEU A 255 30.82 0.48 -9.68
N LEU A 256 30.68 1.80 -9.64
CA LEU A 256 30.99 2.68 -10.77
C LEU A 256 32.50 2.90 -10.95
N ALA A 257 33.28 2.73 -9.89
CA ALA A 257 34.74 2.85 -9.91
C ALA A 257 35.46 1.67 -10.61
N GLU A 258 34.75 0.57 -10.87
CA GLU A 258 35.31 -0.60 -11.57
C GLU A 258 35.67 -0.27 -13.04
N SER A 259 36.69 -0.93 -13.59
CA SER A 259 37.10 -0.74 -15.00
C SER A 259 36.01 -1.15 -16.00
N ASN A 260 35.10 -2.03 -15.60
CA ASN A 260 33.93 -2.45 -16.37
C ASN A 260 32.74 -2.63 -15.41
N PRO A 261 32.00 -1.54 -15.09
CA PRO A 261 30.99 -1.55 -14.04
C PRO A 261 29.69 -2.27 -14.45
N ARG A 262 29.47 -2.44 -15.76
CA ARG A 262 28.20 -2.91 -16.32
C ARG A 262 27.75 -4.29 -15.81
N PRO A 263 28.59 -5.35 -15.78
CA PRO A 263 28.16 -6.67 -15.30
C PRO A 263 27.76 -6.67 -13.82
N THR A 264 28.49 -5.93 -12.99
CA THR A 264 28.25 -5.86 -11.55
C THR A 264 26.95 -5.10 -11.24
N ILE A 265 26.70 -3.99 -11.95
CA ILE A 265 25.44 -3.24 -11.85
C ILE A 265 24.25 -4.05 -12.39
N GLN A 266 24.44 -4.80 -13.48
CA GLN A 266 23.41 -5.70 -14.00
C GLN A 266 23.04 -6.78 -12.98
N LYS A 267 24.04 -7.39 -12.32
CA LYS A 267 23.81 -8.35 -11.24
C LYS A 267 23.03 -7.72 -10.08
N LEU A 268 23.35 -6.50 -9.69
CA LEU A 268 22.63 -5.77 -8.64
C LEU A 268 21.16 -5.55 -9.03
N ARG A 269 20.91 -5.06 -10.24
CA ARG A 269 19.54 -4.87 -10.78
C ARG A 269 18.76 -6.19 -10.77
N ASP A 270 19.36 -7.27 -11.25
CA ASP A 270 18.69 -8.58 -11.32
C ASP A 270 18.34 -9.11 -9.92
N ASN A 271 19.24 -8.92 -8.95
CA ASN A 271 18.98 -9.25 -7.54
C ASN A 271 17.82 -8.43 -6.95
N ILE A 272 17.77 -7.11 -7.22
CA ILE A 272 16.63 -6.26 -6.82
C ILE A 272 15.32 -6.82 -7.38
N ASN A 273 15.31 -7.19 -8.66
CA ASN A 273 14.10 -7.70 -9.30
C ASN A 273 13.66 -9.04 -8.71
N GLU A 274 14.58 -9.93 -8.35
CA GLU A 274 14.22 -11.18 -7.66
C GLU A 274 13.52 -10.89 -6.33
N HIS A 275 14.05 -9.97 -5.53
CA HIS A 275 13.44 -9.58 -4.26
C HIS A 275 12.11 -8.85 -4.44
N ARG A 276 12.02 -7.95 -5.42
CA ARG A 276 10.78 -7.26 -5.82
C ARG A 276 9.70 -8.27 -6.20
N LEU A 277 10.03 -9.24 -7.05
CA LEU A 277 9.09 -10.29 -7.47
C LEU A 277 8.70 -11.20 -6.29
N ARG A 278 9.61 -11.53 -5.38
CA ARG A 278 9.29 -12.28 -4.15
C ARG A 278 8.39 -11.48 -3.20
N ALA A 279 8.59 -10.17 -3.06
CA ALA A 279 7.75 -9.31 -2.24
C ALA A 279 6.32 -9.20 -2.82
N ILE A 280 6.21 -9.08 -4.15
CA ILE A 280 4.92 -9.06 -4.85
C ILE A 280 4.25 -10.45 -4.79
N ALA A 281 4.98 -11.54 -5.06
CA ALA A 281 4.45 -12.91 -5.07
C ALA A 281 4.18 -13.48 -3.67
N GLY A 282 4.93 -13.02 -2.66
CA GLY A 282 4.73 -13.34 -1.24
C GLY A 282 3.52 -12.64 -0.61
N SER A 283 2.86 -11.73 -1.36
CA SER A 283 1.66 -11.03 -0.93
C SER A 283 0.47 -11.30 -1.86
N PRO A 284 -0.10 -12.53 -1.92
CA PRO A 284 -1.37 -12.80 -2.61
C PRO A 284 -2.59 -12.27 -1.82
N THR A 285 -2.41 -11.25 -0.98
CA THR A 285 -3.49 -10.59 -0.24
C THR A 285 -3.42 -9.10 -0.47
N CYS A 286 -4.37 -8.60 -1.25
CA CYS A 286 -4.79 -7.21 -1.18
C CYS A 286 -5.25 -6.93 0.27
N GLN A 287 -4.30 -6.50 1.11
CA GLN A 287 -4.63 -5.87 2.37
C GLN A 287 -5.05 -4.45 2.04
N LEU A 288 -6.37 -4.22 2.04
CA LEU A 288 -6.94 -2.88 2.07
C LEU A 288 -6.36 -2.11 3.26
N TRP A 289 -6.13 -0.83 3.02
CA TRP A 289 -5.81 0.17 4.04
C TRP A 289 -6.86 0.09 5.16
N LEU A 290 -6.39 -0.26 6.36
CA LEU A 290 -7.10 -0.06 7.62
C LEU A 290 -6.21 0.86 8.46
N PRO A 291 -6.78 1.88 9.12
CA PRO A 291 -6.02 2.71 10.05
C PRO A 291 -5.59 1.86 11.26
N ASP A 292 -4.28 1.81 11.54
CA ASP A 292 -3.75 1.28 12.80
C ASP A 292 -4.09 2.24 13.94
N VAL A 293 -5.28 2.07 14.52
CA VAL A 293 -5.58 2.59 15.85
C VAL A 293 -5.20 1.50 16.84
N CYS A 294 -4.04 1.63 17.48
CA CYS A 294 -3.67 0.77 18.62
C CYS A 294 -4.72 0.93 19.73
N PHE A 295 -5.66 0.00 19.82
CA PHE A 295 -6.48 -0.18 21.01
C PHE A 295 -5.79 -1.18 21.94
N LEU A 296 -5.72 -0.83 23.22
CA LEU A 296 -5.09 -1.59 24.30
C LEU A 296 -5.70 -2.99 24.52
N GLN A 297 -6.72 -3.38 23.75
CA GLN A 297 -7.26 -4.72 23.59
C GLN A 297 -7.73 -4.91 22.13
N PRO A 298 -7.13 -5.82 21.34
CA PRO A 298 -7.58 -6.07 19.97
C PRO A 298 -8.84 -6.93 19.99
N GLU A 299 -10.00 -6.29 19.90
CA GLU A 299 -11.24 -6.97 19.51
C GLU A 299 -11.31 -6.95 17.97
N PRO A 300 -11.10 -8.09 17.28
CA PRO A 300 -10.80 -8.14 15.85
C PRO A 300 -11.92 -7.59 14.94
N HIS A 301 -13.14 -7.43 15.47
CA HIS A 301 -14.30 -6.95 14.73
C HIS A 301 -14.94 -5.68 15.31
N ARG A 302 -14.28 -5.01 16.28
CA ARG A 302 -14.84 -3.82 16.94
C ARG A 302 -15.26 -2.73 15.97
N ASP A 303 -14.37 -2.33 15.06
CA ASP A 303 -14.66 -1.28 14.09
C ASP A 303 -15.77 -1.68 13.12
N LEU A 304 -15.81 -2.96 12.72
CA LEU A 304 -16.87 -3.49 11.86
C LEU A 304 -18.23 -3.41 12.56
N ILE A 305 -18.30 -3.77 13.86
CA ILE A 305 -19.54 -3.68 14.66
C ILE A 305 -20.01 -2.24 14.78
N LEU A 306 -19.12 -1.30 15.06
CA LEU A 306 -19.45 0.13 15.14
C LEU A 306 -19.96 0.66 13.80
N GLN A 307 -19.31 0.30 12.70
CA GLN A 307 -19.73 0.70 11.36
C GLN A 307 -21.09 0.12 10.98
N LEU A 308 -21.36 -1.16 11.30
CA LEU A 308 -22.68 -1.77 11.09
C LEU A 308 -23.78 -1.02 11.85
N TYR A 309 -23.51 -0.58 13.09
CA TYR A 309 -24.46 0.23 13.85
C TYR A 309 -24.66 1.60 13.21
N ASP A 310 -23.59 2.31 12.87
CA ASP A 310 -23.62 3.67 12.33
C ASP A 310 -24.36 3.75 10.97
N ILE A 311 -24.36 2.67 10.16
CA ILE A 311 -25.14 2.58 8.92
C ILE A 311 -26.59 2.10 9.14
N GLY A 312 -26.98 1.91 10.39
CA GLY A 312 -28.32 1.51 10.80
C GLY A 312 -28.65 0.06 10.45
N CYS A 313 -27.67 -0.87 10.50
CA CYS A 313 -27.97 -2.30 10.39
C CYS A 313 -28.65 -2.83 11.67
N VAL A 314 -28.42 -2.23 12.83
CA VAL A 314 -29.15 -2.54 14.06
C VAL A 314 -30.15 -1.42 14.32
N VAL A 315 -31.44 -1.75 14.36
CA VAL A 315 -32.52 -0.78 14.57
C VAL A 315 -33.31 -1.19 15.80
N PHE A 316 -33.49 -0.28 16.75
CA PHE A 316 -34.28 -0.48 17.96
C PHE A 316 -35.70 0.08 17.77
N GLY A 317 -36.69 -0.60 18.37
CA GLY A 317 -38.10 -0.25 18.33
C GLY A 317 -39.00 -1.48 18.20
N ASP A 318 -40.31 -1.27 18.29
CA ASP A 318 -41.30 -2.35 18.16
C ASP A 318 -41.41 -2.82 16.70
N HIS A 319 -40.79 -3.96 16.39
CA HIS A 319 -40.80 -4.56 15.06
C HIS A 319 -41.69 -5.81 15.04
N VAL A 320 -42.73 -5.80 14.22
CA VAL A 320 -43.63 -6.95 14.03
C VAL A 320 -42.98 -7.95 13.08
N GLN A 321 -42.68 -9.15 13.57
CA GLN A 321 -42.18 -10.27 12.77
C GLN A 321 -43.28 -10.89 11.90
N SER A 322 -42.90 -11.69 10.91
CA SER A 322 -43.85 -12.46 10.07
C SER A 322 -44.69 -13.47 10.86
N SER A 323 -44.28 -13.80 12.09
CA SER A 323 -45.02 -14.61 13.07
C SER A 323 -46.08 -13.82 13.84
N GLY A 324 -46.10 -12.49 13.74
CA GLY A 324 -46.96 -11.59 14.53
C GLY A 324 -46.39 -11.18 15.90
N ALA A 325 -45.23 -11.73 16.30
CA ALA A 325 -44.53 -11.34 17.52
C ALA A 325 -43.88 -9.95 17.37
N ILE A 326 -43.92 -9.13 18.42
CA ILE A 326 -43.22 -7.85 18.47
C ILE A 326 -41.83 -8.11 19.06
N PHE A 327 -40.80 -7.78 18.29
CA PHE A 327 -39.40 -7.85 18.72
C PHE A 327 -38.85 -6.45 18.93
N PRO A 328 -38.08 -6.20 20.00
CA PRO A 328 -37.66 -4.84 20.39
C PRO A 328 -36.49 -4.29 19.54
N TYR A 329 -35.97 -5.09 18.62
CA TYR A 329 -34.96 -4.68 17.64
C TYR A 329 -35.04 -5.51 16.36
N TYR A 330 -34.41 -5.02 15.30
CA TYR A 330 -34.28 -5.69 14.02
C TYR A 330 -32.88 -5.47 13.43
N ILE A 331 -32.30 -6.53 12.86
CA ILE A 331 -30.99 -6.49 12.20
C ILE A 331 -31.18 -6.60 10.67
N ASP A 332 -30.91 -5.51 9.96
CA ASP A 332 -31.00 -5.45 8.49
C ASP A 332 -29.63 -5.37 7.81
N LEU A 333 -29.10 -6.54 7.46
CA LEU A 333 -27.83 -6.64 6.76
C LEU A 333 -27.92 -6.33 5.26
N ARG A 334 -29.11 -6.02 4.71
CA ARG A 334 -29.23 -5.73 3.26
C ARG A 334 -28.55 -4.43 2.86
N LYS A 335 -28.39 -3.49 3.80
CA LYS A 335 -27.76 -2.18 3.55
C LYS A 335 -26.27 -2.28 3.24
N ILE A 336 -25.60 -3.35 3.68
CA ILE A 336 -24.15 -3.50 3.54
C ILE A 336 -23.70 -3.48 2.08
N ILE A 337 -24.54 -3.96 1.15
CA ILE A 337 -24.20 -4.06 -0.28
C ILE A 337 -24.04 -2.68 -0.93
N SER A 338 -24.61 -1.63 -0.34
CA SER A 338 -24.48 -0.25 -0.80
C SER A 338 -23.20 0.42 -0.30
N ILE A 339 -22.41 -0.25 0.56
CA ILE A 339 -21.20 0.30 1.18
C ILE A 339 -20.04 -0.69 0.97
N PRO A 340 -19.36 -0.62 -0.20
CA PRO A 340 -18.35 -1.61 -0.60
C PRO A 340 -17.21 -1.83 0.40
N GLN A 341 -16.81 -0.79 1.13
CA GLN A 341 -15.75 -0.88 2.14
C GLN A 341 -16.14 -1.83 3.30
N ILE A 342 -17.31 -1.62 3.90
CA ILE A 342 -17.84 -2.47 4.97
C ILE A 342 -18.12 -3.86 4.42
N PHE A 343 -18.68 -3.94 3.22
CA PHE A 343 -18.97 -5.21 2.57
C PHE A 343 -17.71 -6.05 2.33
N HIS A 344 -16.60 -5.41 1.93
CA HIS A 344 -15.32 -6.09 1.80
C HIS A 344 -14.80 -6.63 3.14
N GLN A 345 -14.92 -5.87 4.23
CA GLN A 345 -14.53 -6.33 5.57
C GLN A 345 -15.35 -7.55 5.99
N ILE A 346 -16.66 -7.53 5.75
CA ILE A 346 -17.55 -8.68 6.00
C ILE A 346 -17.08 -9.89 5.21
N VAL A 347 -16.90 -9.77 3.89
CA VAL A 347 -16.45 -10.88 3.03
C VAL A 347 -15.09 -11.42 3.50
N SER A 348 -14.20 -10.56 3.99
CA SER A 348 -12.90 -10.98 4.52
C SER A 348 -13.05 -11.79 5.81
N ALA A 349 -13.91 -11.35 6.73
CA ALA A 349 -14.15 -12.05 8.00
C ALA A 349 -14.79 -13.44 7.79
N TYR A 350 -15.72 -13.57 6.84
CA TYR A 350 -16.20 -14.88 6.40
C TYR A 350 -15.08 -15.73 5.82
N ALA A 351 -14.25 -15.17 4.94
CA ALA A 351 -13.18 -15.92 4.30
C ALA A 351 -12.17 -16.48 5.31
N ASP A 352 -11.92 -15.78 6.42
CA ASP A 352 -11.04 -16.28 7.48
C ASP A 352 -11.57 -17.56 8.13
N ILE A 353 -12.87 -17.67 8.36
CA ILE A 353 -13.52 -18.92 8.81
C ILE A 353 -13.42 -19.99 7.70
N LEU A 354 -13.77 -19.63 6.46
CA LEU A 354 -13.82 -20.60 5.36
C LEU A 354 -12.45 -21.19 5.01
N LYS A 355 -11.33 -20.49 5.27
CA LYS A 355 -9.97 -21.00 5.04
C LYS A 355 -9.65 -22.27 5.82
N GLU A 356 -10.27 -22.46 6.98
CA GLU A 356 -10.05 -23.61 7.85
C GLU A 356 -10.92 -24.83 7.47
N LEU A 357 -11.90 -24.62 6.59
CA LEU A 357 -12.87 -25.63 6.19
C LEU A 357 -12.45 -26.31 4.88
N LYS A 358 -12.87 -27.56 4.70
CA LYS A 358 -12.68 -28.32 3.45
C LYS A 358 -14.00 -28.46 2.72
N PHE A 359 -14.10 -27.83 1.55
CA PHE A 359 -15.27 -27.87 0.70
C PHE A 359 -14.88 -27.64 -0.77
N ASP A 360 -15.77 -28.05 -1.68
CA ASP A 360 -15.62 -27.91 -3.13
C ASP A 360 -16.26 -26.61 -3.64
N ARG A 361 -17.43 -26.23 -3.09
CA ARG A 361 -18.19 -25.04 -3.53
C ARG A 361 -18.86 -24.30 -2.38
N ILE A 362 -19.17 -23.03 -2.66
CA ILE A 362 -19.91 -22.14 -1.77
C ILE A 362 -21.39 -22.11 -2.21
N ALA A 363 -22.32 -22.24 -1.26
CA ALA A 363 -23.74 -22.08 -1.51
C ALA A 363 -24.34 -20.90 -0.72
N GLY A 364 -24.74 -19.83 -1.40
CA GLY A 364 -25.41 -18.69 -0.76
C GLY A 364 -26.92 -18.90 -0.65
N ILE A 365 -27.53 -18.58 0.50
CA ILE A 365 -28.99 -18.67 0.70
C ILE A 365 -29.69 -17.37 0.22
N PRO A 366 -30.55 -17.41 -0.81
CA PRO A 366 -31.15 -16.18 -1.32
C PRO A 366 -32.16 -15.52 -0.37
N TYR A 367 -32.27 -14.19 -0.33
CA TYR A 367 -31.51 -13.18 -1.09
C TYR A 367 -30.41 -12.51 -0.27
N GLY A 368 -30.45 -12.61 1.06
CA GLY A 368 -29.61 -11.82 1.97
C GLY A 368 -28.13 -12.12 1.83
N SER A 369 -27.76 -13.40 1.77
CA SER A 369 -26.36 -13.83 1.68
C SER A 369 -25.87 -14.07 0.26
N LEU A 370 -26.71 -13.92 -0.76
CA LEU A 370 -26.30 -14.12 -2.17
C LEU A 370 -25.19 -13.15 -2.61
N PRO A 371 -25.25 -11.85 -2.28
CA PRO A 371 -24.13 -10.94 -2.52
C PRO A 371 -22.87 -11.39 -1.79
N THR A 372 -22.98 -11.75 -0.50
CA THR A 372 -21.83 -12.16 0.33
C THR A 372 -21.16 -13.41 -0.24
N ALA A 373 -21.94 -14.42 -0.58
CA ALA A 373 -21.44 -15.64 -1.20
C ALA A 373 -20.82 -15.38 -2.58
N THR A 374 -21.34 -14.41 -3.35
CA THR A 374 -20.72 -13.98 -4.61
C THR A 374 -19.36 -13.32 -4.37
N GLY A 375 -19.27 -12.43 -3.37
CA GLY A 375 -18.00 -11.83 -2.95
C GLY A 375 -16.97 -12.85 -2.48
N LEU A 376 -17.40 -13.84 -1.69
CA LEU A 376 -16.56 -14.95 -1.24
C LEU A 376 -16.07 -15.83 -2.40
N ALA A 377 -16.95 -16.15 -3.34
CA ALA A 377 -16.61 -16.94 -4.52
C ALA A 377 -15.51 -16.28 -5.36
N LEU A 378 -15.62 -14.97 -5.57
CA LEU A 378 -14.59 -14.18 -6.27
C LEU A 378 -13.28 -14.11 -5.46
N ARG A 379 -13.37 -13.83 -4.15
CA ARG A 379 -12.20 -13.65 -3.29
C ARG A 379 -11.40 -14.94 -3.08
N MET A 380 -12.10 -16.06 -2.90
CA MET A 380 -11.48 -17.36 -2.62
C MET A 380 -11.22 -18.18 -3.89
N GLU A 381 -11.61 -17.65 -5.06
CA GLU A 381 -11.59 -18.36 -6.33
C GLU A 381 -12.33 -19.71 -6.28
N ARG A 382 -13.44 -19.74 -5.54
CA ARG A 382 -14.26 -20.94 -5.34
C ARG A 382 -15.56 -20.86 -6.12
N PRO A 383 -15.95 -21.92 -6.86
CA PRO A 383 -17.23 -21.91 -7.56
C PRO A 383 -18.41 -21.77 -6.60
N MET A 384 -19.43 -21.03 -7.03
CA MET A 384 -20.66 -20.78 -6.28
C MET A 384 -21.86 -21.48 -6.90
N ILE A 385 -22.76 -21.95 -6.04
CA ILE A 385 -24.12 -22.37 -6.37
C ILE A 385 -25.12 -21.66 -5.45
N PHE A 386 -26.41 -21.75 -5.73
CA PHE A 386 -27.44 -21.34 -4.74
C PHE A 386 -28.77 -22.07 -4.96
N PRO A 387 -29.46 -22.49 -3.87
CA PRO A 387 -30.79 -23.06 -3.98
C PRO A 387 -31.81 -21.95 -4.29
N ARG A 388 -32.69 -22.18 -5.26
CA ARG A 388 -33.74 -21.22 -5.60
C ARG A 388 -34.78 -21.13 -4.47
N LYS A 389 -35.25 -19.91 -4.21
CA LYS A 389 -36.34 -19.66 -3.26
C LYS A 389 -37.68 -20.20 -3.79
N GLU A 390 -37.98 -19.96 -5.06
CA GLU A 390 -39.23 -20.34 -5.73
C GLU A 390 -39.01 -21.49 -6.73
N VAL A 391 -40.02 -22.36 -6.87
CA VAL A 391 -40.02 -23.44 -7.88
C VAL A 391 -40.67 -22.90 -9.15
N LYS A 392 -39.96 -22.93 -10.29
CA LYS A 392 -40.53 -22.54 -11.59
C LYS A 392 -41.64 -23.53 -11.99
N THR A 393 -42.80 -23.01 -12.39
CA THR A 393 -43.93 -23.78 -12.92
C THR A 393 -43.73 -24.27 -14.36
N TYR A 394 -42.75 -23.73 -15.09
CA TYR A 394 -42.43 -24.13 -16.48
C TYR A 394 -40.91 -24.26 -16.70
N GLY A 395 -40.49 -25.36 -17.32
CA GLY A 395 -39.08 -25.73 -17.56
C GLY A 395 -38.59 -26.91 -16.72
N ALA A 396 -37.34 -27.35 -16.89
CA ALA A 396 -36.75 -28.57 -16.30
C ALA A 396 -36.59 -28.57 -14.75
N GLY A 397 -37.35 -27.76 -14.00
CA GLY A 397 -37.49 -27.88 -12.54
C GLY A 397 -36.21 -27.75 -11.72
N LYS A 398 -35.13 -27.14 -12.25
CA LYS A 398 -33.86 -27.01 -11.51
C LYS A 398 -34.06 -26.24 -10.20
N LEU A 399 -33.81 -26.93 -9.09
CA LEU A 399 -33.91 -26.42 -7.71
C LEU A 399 -32.69 -25.59 -7.29
N ILE A 400 -31.56 -25.74 -7.99
CA ILE A 400 -30.27 -25.12 -7.68
C ILE A 400 -29.72 -24.48 -8.96
N GLU A 401 -29.18 -23.27 -8.82
CA GLU A 401 -28.44 -22.59 -9.88
C GLU A 401 -26.93 -22.80 -9.72
N GLY A 402 -26.23 -22.83 -10.87
CA GLY A 402 -24.80 -23.14 -10.97
C GLY A 402 -24.53 -24.56 -11.47
N HIS A 403 -23.26 -24.84 -11.76
CA HIS A 403 -22.81 -26.17 -12.17
C HIS A 403 -22.26 -26.91 -10.95
N PHE A 404 -22.60 -28.18 -10.80
CA PHE A 404 -22.13 -29.02 -9.71
C PHE A 404 -22.20 -30.50 -10.12
N GLN A 405 -21.50 -31.34 -9.35
CA GLN A 405 -21.56 -32.80 -9.47
C GLN A 405 -22.05 -33.39 -8.15
N ALA A 406 -22.81 -34.48 -8.22
CA ALA A 406 -23.23 -35.19 -7.02
C ALA A 406 -22.01 -35.73 -6.26
N GLY A 407 -22.05 -35.64 -4.93
CA GLY A 407 -20.96 -36.01 -4.03
C GLY A 407 -20.01 -34.86 -3.66
N GLU A 408 -20.09 -33.69 -4.33
CA GLU A 408 -19.32 -32.51 -3.93
C GLU A 408 -19.73 -32.01 -2.54
N THR A 409 -18.75 -31.53 -1.78
CA THR A 409 -18.90 -30.95 -0.43
C THR A 409 -19.15 -29.46 -0.53
N ILE A 410 -20.19 -28.99 0.15
CA ILE A 410 -20.71 -27.63 0.04
C ILE A 410 -20.67 -26.97 1.42
N VAL A 411 -20.07 -25.78 1.47
CA VAL A 411 -20.24 -24.85 2.59
C VAL A 411 -21.43 -23.93 2.28
N VAL A 412 -22.37 -23.83 3.22
CA VAL A 412 -23.52 -22.94 3.08
C VAL A 412 -23.22 -21.62 3.78
N VAL A 413 -23.50 -20.51 3.10
CA VAL A 413 -23.34 -19.15 3.62
C VAL A 413 -24.71 -18.53 3.78
N ASP A 414 -25.01 -18.00 4.98
CA ASP A 414 -26.23 -17.23 5.27
C ASP A 414 -25.91 -15.94 6.03
N ASP A 415 -26.83 -14.97 6.08
CA ASP A 415 -26.55 -13.65 6.67
C ASP A 415 -26.61 -13.65 8.21
N ILE A 416 -27.74 -14.06 8.78
CA ILE A 416 -27.98 -14.08 10.23
C ILE A 416 -28.67 -15.38 10.64
N LEU A 417 -28.18 -15.98 11.73
CA LEU A 417 -28.75 -17.20 12.28
C LEU A 417 -29.71 -16.87 13.43
N ILE A 418 -31.01 -16.79 13.13
CA ILE A 418 -32.07 -16.52 14.13
C ILE A 418 -32.76 -17.81 14.61
N SER A 419 -33.41 -18.55 13.71
CA SER A 419 -34.08 -19.82 14.04
C SER A 419 -33.44 -21.04 13.36
N GLY A 420 -32.52 -20.80 12.42
CA GLY A 420 -31.93 -21.82 11.56
C GLY A 420 -32.86 -22.36 10.47
N LYS A 421 -34.14 -21.99 10.44
CA LYS A 421 -35.11 -22.55 9.48
C LYS A 421 -34.73 -22.30 8.02
N SER A 422 -34.37 -21.06 7.68
CA SER A 422 -33.99 -20.67 6.31
C SER A 422 -32.81 -21.49 5.79
N VAL A 423 -31.74 -21.55 6.59
CA VAL A 423 -30.53 -22.27 6.20
C VAL A 423 -30.73 -23.79 6.16
N MET A 424 -31.54 -24.36 7.06
CA MET A 424 -31.88 -25.79 7.02
C MET A 424 -32.71 -26.17 5.80
N GLU A 425 -33.68 -25.34 5.41
CA GLU A 425 -34.47 -25.56 4.18
C GLU A 425 -33.59 -25.46 2.93
N GLY A 426 -32.65 -24.51 2.90
CA GLY A 426 -31.65 -24.37 1.85
C GLY A 426 -30.71 -25.60 1.78
N ALA A 427 -30.16 -26.01 2.92
CA ALA A 427 -29.29 -27.17 3.03
C ALA A 427 -30.00 -28.47 2.62
N ALA A 428 -31.28 -28.64 2.98
CA ALA A 428 -32.08 -29.79 2.57
C ALA A 428 -32.27 -29.86 1.05
N LYS A 429 -32.46 -28.73 0.37
CA LYS A 429 -32.52 -28.66 -1.11
C LYS A 429 -31.19 -29.03 -1.77
N LEU A 430 -30.06 -28.63 -1.17
CA LEU A 430 -28.73 -29.01 -1.65
C LEU A 430 -28.50 -30.52 -1.47
N LYS A 431 -28.83 -31.07 -0.29
CA LYS A 431 -28.75 -32.51 0.00
C LYS A 431 -29.63 -33.35 -0.93
N SER A 432 -30.84 -32.90 -1.26
CA SER A 432 -31.73 -33.62 -2.18
C SER A 432 -31.22 -33.68 -3.62
N ALA A 433 -30.29 -32.80 -4.00
CA ALA A 433 -29.58 -32.83 -5.27
C ALA A 433 -28.30 -33.70 -5.24
N GLY A 434 -28.05 -34.43 -4.15
CA GLY A 434 -26.91 -35.33 -3.99
C GLY A 434 -25.62 -34.62 -3.55
N LEU A 435 -25.71 -33.42 -2.98
CA LEU A 435 -24.57 -32.67 -2.45
C LEU A 435 -24.37 -32.93 -0.96
N ASN A 436 -23.13 -32.95 -0.50
CA ASN A 436 -22.79 -33.10 0.91
C ASN A 436 -22.73 -31.72 1.57
N VAL A 437 -23.56 -31.46 2.58
CA VAL A 437 -23.56 -30.19 3.33
C VAL A 437 -23.18 -30.49 4.77
N GLU A 438 -22.00 -30.02 5.18
CA GLU A 438 -21.46 -30.21 6.53
C GLU A 438 -21.37 -28.90 7.32
N ASP A 439 -20.92 -27.82 6.68
CA ASP A 439 -20.67 -26.54 7.33
C ASP A 439 -21.65 -25.46 6.89
N ILE A 440 -22.10 -24.68 7.87
CA ILE A 440 -22.91 -23.48 7.71
C ILE A 440 -22.14 -22.32 8.34
N VAL A 441 -21.90 -21.25 7.57
CA VAL A 441 -21.20 -20.06 8.04
C VAL A 441 -22.11 -18.85 7.93
N VAL A 442 -22.23 -18.06 9.00
CA VAL A 442 -23.06 -16.85 9.07
C VAL A 442 -22.29 -15.62 9.56
N LEU A 443 -22.80 -14.42 9.31
CA LEU A 443 -22.18 -13.19 9.81
C LEU A 443 -22.48 -13.03 11.28
N ILE A 444 -23.76 -13.17 11.64
CA ILE A 444 -24.24 -12.95 13.00
C ILE A 444 -24.94 -14.21 13.49
N ASP A 445 -24.47 -14.74 14.60
CA ASP A 445 -25.22 -15.69 15.42
C ASP A 445 -26.09 -14.90 16.40
N HIS A 446 -27.41 -15.05 16.30
CA HIS A 446 -28.34 -14.46 17.26
C HIS A 446 -28.25 -15.14 18.64
N GLU A 447 -27.46 -16.21 18.75
CA GLU A 447 -27.36 -17.07 19.93
C GLU A 447 -28.74 -17.68 20.23
N GLN A 448 -29.08 -18.11 21.44
CA GLN A 448 -30.33 -18.87 21.73
C GLN A 448 -30.34 -20.36 21.28
N GLY A 449 -29.18 -21.02 21.31
CA GLY A 449 -29.06 -22.47 21.11
C GLY A 449 -29.33 -22.95 19.66
N VAL A 450 -29.29 -22.03 18.69
CA VAL A 450 -29.55 -22.36 17.28
C VAL A 450 -28.42 -23.20 16.69
N LYS A 451 -27.16 -22.95 17.07
CA LYS A 451 -26.02 -23.80 16.70
C LYS A 451 -26.20 -25.23 17.19
N ASP A 452 -26.69 -25.44 18.41
CA ASP A 452 -26.97 -26.77 18.95
C ASP A 452 -28.05 -27.48 18.14
N LYS A 453 -29.13 -26.76 17.77
CA LYS A 453 -30.18 -27.29 16.89
C LYS A 453 -29.62 -27.70 15.52
N LEU A 454 -28.72 -26.91 14.94
CA LEU A 454 -28.06 -27.26 13.68
C LEU A 454 -27.16 -28.50 13.84
N GLN A 455 -26.45 -28.61 14.96
CA GLN A 455 -25.59 -29.76 15.27
C GLN A 455 -26.38 -31.06 15.40
N VAL A 456 -27.54 -31.04 16.06
CA VAL A 456 -28.47 -32.19 16.14
C VAL A 456 -28.96 -32.63 14.76
N ASN A 457 -29.06 -31.69 13.80
CA ASN A 457 -29.42 -31.96 12.41
C ASN A 457 -28.22 -32.29 11.51
N GLY A 458 -27.03 -32.48 12.10
CA GLY A 458 -25.81 -32.90 11.42
C GLY A 458 -25.07 -31.79 10.69
N TYR A 459 -25.21 -30.52 11.12
CA TYR A 459 -24.48 -29.39 10.57
C TYR A 459 -23.54 -28.76 11.60
N ARG A 460 -22.34 -28.36 11.18
CA ARG A 460 -21.41 -27.53 11.96
C ARG A 460 -21.69 -26.07 11.65
N ALA A 461 -22.04 -25.28 12.66
CA ALA A 461 -22.38 -23.88 12.50
C ALA A 461 -21.25 -22.97 13.00
N HIS A 462 -20.80 -22.06 12.13
CA HIS A 462 -19.74 -21.08 12.39
C HIS A 462 -20.32 -19.69 12.23
N SER A 463 -19.85 -18.73 13.03
CA SER A 463 -20.29 -17.33 12.93
C SER A 463 -19.10 -16.39 13.07
N VAL A 464 -19.15 -15.27 12.35
CA VAL A 464 -18.16 -14.20 12.49
C VAL A 464 -18.37 -13.44 13.80
N LEU A 465 -19.61 -13.07 14.10
CA LEU A 465 -20.00 -12.28 15.27
C LEU A 465 -21.04 -13.02 16.09
N ALA A 466 -20.93 -12.92 17.41
CA ALA A 466 -22.00 -13.26 18.34
C ALA A 466 -22.85 -12.02 18.66
N LEU A 467 -24.16 -12.20 18.92
CA LEU A 467 -25.02 -11.08 19.30
C LEU A 467 -24.59 -10.45 20.64
N SER A 468 -24.15 -11.26 21.59
CA SER A 468 -23.57 -10.85 22.86
C SER A 468 -22.32 -9.99 22.69
N GLU A 469 -21.43 -10.38 21.75
CA GLU A 469 -20.25 -9.60 21.37
C GLU A 469 -20.65 -8.24 20.78
N ILE A 470 -21.61 -8.22 19.85
CA ILE A 470 -22.14 -6.97 19.28
C ILE A 470 -22.68 -6.05 20.38
N ALA A 471 -23.50 -6.59 21.29
CA ALA A 471 -24.08 -5.83 22.39
C ALA A 471 -22.99 -5.24 23.30
N GLN A 472 -22.00 -6.04 23.68
CA GLN A 472 -20.91 -5.61 24.55
C GLN A 472 -20.09 -4.47 23.93
N ILE A 473 -19.71 -4.60 22.66
CA ILE A 473 -18.93 -3.58 21.97
C ILE A 473 -19.71 -2.28 21.82
N LEU A 474 -20.98 -2.35 21.44
CA LEU A 474 -21.83 -1.17 21.32
C LEU A 474 -22.03 -0.46 22.66
N TYR A 475 -22.19 -1.23 23.75
CA TYR A 475 -22.32 -0.67 25.09
C TYR A 475 -21.03 0.01 25.55
N GLN A 476 -19.87 -0.64 25.40
CA GLN A 476 -18.57 -0.08 25.73
C GLN A 476 -18.25 1.19 24.91
N ALA A 477 -18.70 1.25 23.65
CA ALA A 477 -18.53 2.41 22.78
C ALA A 477 -19.58 3.52 23.00
N ASN A 478 -20.46 3.38 23.98
CA ASN A 478 -21.58 4.29 24.26
C ASN A 478 -22.48 4.54 23.03
N ARG A 479 -22.66 3.52 22.18
CA ARG A 479 -23.58 3.56 21.02
C ARG A 479 -25.00 3.16 21.39
N ILE A 480 -25.16 2.36 22.45
CA ILE A 480 -26.44 1.94 23.01
C ILE A 480 -26.48 2.20 24.51
N ASP A 481 -27.67 2.41 25.06
CA ASP A 481 -27.87 2.55 26.50
C ASP A 481 -28.02 1.19 27.22
N THR A 482 -28.16 1.23 28.54
CA THR A 482 -28.30 0.02 29.37
C THR A 482 -29.57 -0.76 29.06
N GLU A 483 -30.66 -0.09 28.67
CA GLU A 483 -31.93 -0.76 28.31
C GLU A 483 -31.78 -1.52 26.99
N GLN A 484 -31.22 -0.86 25.97
CA GLN A 484 -30.90 -1.46 24.68
C GLN A 484 -29.89 -2.61 24.78
N PHE A 485 -28.89 -2.49 25.66
CA PHE A 485 -27.95 -3.57 25.94
C PHE A 485 -28.66 -4.80 26.53
N GLN A 486 -29.58 -4.60 27.47
CA GLN A 486 -30.40 -5.69 28.02
C GLN A 486 -31.31 -6.31 26.96
N LEU A 487 -31.87 -5.51 26.04
CA LEU A 487 -32.70 -6.04 24.96
C LEU A 487 -31.94 -7.00 24.04
N LEU A 488 -30.68 -6.70 23.71
CA LEU A 488 -29.84 -7.55 22.85
C LEU A 488 -29.30 -8.80 23.57
N THR A 489 -29.14 -8.75 24.90
CA THR A 489 -28.53 -9.83 25.70
C THR A 489 -29.55 -10.70 26.44
N ALA A 490 -30.81 -10.29 26.50
CA ALA A 490 -31.87 -11.07 27.13
C ALA A 490 -32.18 -12.36 26.34
N GLU A 491 -32.36 -13.46 27.07
CA GLU A 491 -32.95 -14.68 26.53
C GLU A 491 -34.45 -14.43 26.25
N HIS A 492 -34.80 -14.26 24.97
CA HIS A 492 -36.19 -14.13 24.49
C HIS A 492 -36.71 -15.43 23.88
#